data_AF-A0A3D3ME40-F1
#
_entry.id   AF-A0A3D3ME40-F1
#
_cell.length_a   1.000
_cell.length_b   1.000
_cell.length_c   1.000
_cell.angle_alpha   90.00
_cell.angle_beta   90.00
_cell.angle_gamma   90.00
#
_symmetry.space_group_name_H-M   'P 1'
#
loop_
_entity.id
_entity.type
_entity.pdbx_description
1 polymer ?
#
loop_
_entity_poly.entity_id
_entity_poly.type
_entity_poly.pdbx_seq_one_letter_code
_entity_poly.pdbx_strand_id
1 'polypeptide(L)'
;MRSLKKLKITESIQSKRLVFKESWFDKFDTVTIYLAFLLLAGISILCLREIKPSLNNSLEYFLSTTSLIFSFYVLYSKFTEKYLKKITFDIHKQEAKKRIIEYGKKYNYRITKVSGNLIFLNEPTDLYSFGKNYEQTTIIFFEDNAILYTLIKEGSRSNFPVLFSQYLTRMDLKKILRPEYIEPIKRTTYFNSFFHGL
;
A
#
# COMPACT_ATOMS: atom_id res chain seq x y z
N MET A 1 -5.46 -12.92 -8.99
CA MET A 1 -6.44 -12.30 -8.06
C MET A 1 -6.29 -12.96 -6.72
N ARG A 2 -5.78 -12.25 -5.71
CA ARG A 2 -5.65 -12.82 -4.37
C ARG A 2 -7.07 -13.08 -3.87
N SER A 3 -7.36 -14.30 -3.41
CA SER A 3 -8.72 -14.62 -2.99
C SER A 3 -8.98 -14.07 -1.59
N LEU A 4 -9.28 -12.77 -1.49
CA LEU A 4 -9.79 -12.13 -0.26
C LEU A 4 -11.20 -12.65 0.13
N LYS A 5 -11.75 -13.61 -0.62
CA LYS A 5 -13.03 -14.27 -0.34
C LYS A 5 -13.00 -15.02 1.00
N LYS A 6 -11.85 -15.53 1.44
CA LYS A 6 -11.67 -16.27 2.71
C LYS A 6 -10.83 -15.50 3.75
N LEU A 7 -11.10 -14.21 3.89
CA LEU A 7 -10.49 -13.37 4.93
C LEU A 7 -11.08 -13.73 6.30
N LYS A 8 -10.22 -14.03 7.27
CA LYS A 8 -10.63 -14.29 8.66
C LYS A 8 -10.50 -13.02 9.49
N ILE A 9 -11.63 -12.34 9.69
CA ILE A 9 -11.67 -10.98 10.29
C ILE A 9 -11.16 -10.99 11.73
N THR A 10 -11.69 -11.88 12.59
CA THR A 10 -11.33 -11.98 14.01
C THR A 10 -9.86 -12.32 14.21
N GLU A 11 -9.38 -13.37 13.54
CA GLU A 11 -7.96 -13.74 13.57
C GLU A 11 -7.07 -12.58 13.09
N SER A 12 -7.48 -11.86 12.04
CA SER A 12 -6.66 -10.77 11.51
C SER A 12 -6.51 -9.60 12.47
N ILE A 13 -7.59 -9.23 13.18
CA ILE A 13 -7.59 -8.18 14.20
C ILE A 13 -6.70 -8.62 15.38
N GLN A 14 -6.90 -9.83 15.89
CA GLN A 14 -6.14 -10.38 17.02
C GLN A 14 -4.63 -10.48 16.73
N SER A 15 -4.25 -10.99 15.56
CA SER A 15 -2.84 -11.13 15.18
C SER A 15 -2.22 -9.84 14.64
N LYS A 16 -3.00 -8.74 14.51
CA LYS A 16 -2.61 -7.48 13.84
C LYS A 16 -1.98 -7.72 12.46
N ARG A 17 -2.46 -8.75 11.76
CA ARG A 17 -1.91 -9.22 10.48
C ARG A 17 -3.04 -9.74 9.64
N LEU A 18 -3.04 -9.49 8.34
CA LEU A 18 -4.06 -10.01 7.45
C LEU A 18 -3.93 -11.54 7.31
N VAL A 19 -4.96 -12.28 7.76
CA VAL A 19 -5.03 -13.73 7.72
C VAL A 19 -6.09 -14.17 6.72
N PHE A 20 -5.65 -14.78 5.62
CA PHE A 20 -6.52 -15.31 4.57
C PHE A 20 -5.86 -16.54 3.91
N LYS A 21 -6.66 -17.37 3.24
CA LYS A 21 -6.15 -18.54 2.53
C LYS A 21 -5.48 -18.11 1.22
N GLU A 22 -4.15 -18.17 1.20
CA GLU A 22 -3.34 -17.91 0.00
C GLU A 22 -3.37 -19.08 -0.98
N SER A 23 -3.38 -18.78 -2.28
CA SER A 23 -3.18 -19.80 -3.30
C SER A 23 -1.71 -20.22 -3.37
N TRP A 24 -1.43 -21.38 -3.98
CA TRP A 24 -0.05 -21.81 -4.23
C TRP A 24 0.72 -20.81 -5.09
N PHE A 25 0.07 -20.23 -6.11
CA PHE A 25 0.67 -19.18 -6.94
C PHE A 25 1.03 -17.92 -6.14
N ASP A 26 0.18 -17.50 -5.19
CA ASP A 26 0.48 -16.33 -4.36
C ASP A 26 1.71 -16.54 -3.47
N LYS A 27 1.87 -17.77 -2.94
CA LYS A 27 3.04 -18.15 -2.15
C LYS A 27 4.31 -18.19 -3.00
N PHE A 28 4.22 -18.81 -4.18
CA PHE A 28 5.34 -18.89 -5.11
C PHE A 28 5.82 -17.51 -5.54
N ASP A 29 4.90 -16.62 -5.96
CA ASP A 29 5.26 -15.26 -6.34
C ASP A 29 5.88 -14.47 -5.18
N THR A 30 5.41 -14.66 -3.95
CA THR A 30 6.03 -14.07 -2.76
C THR A 30 7.49 -14.55 -2.59
N VAL A 31 7.75 -15.85 -2.74
CA VAL A 31 9.12 -16.40 -2.68
C VAL A 31 9.99 -15.84 -3.81
N THR A 32 9.46 -15.76 -5.03
CA THR A 32 10.17 -15.20 -6.19
C THR A 32 10.55 -13.74 -5.97
N ILE A 33 9.65 -12.92 -5.41
CA ILE A 33 9.97 -11.52 -5.06
C ILE A 33 11.11 -11.47 -4.03
N TYR A 34 11.03 -12.25 -2.94
CA TYR A 34 12.11 -12.27 -1.94
C TYR A 34 13.45 -12.67 -2.55
N LEU A 35 13.48 -13.74 -3.35
CA LEU A 35 14.69 -14.23 -3.99
C LEU A 35 15.27 -13.21 -4.97
N ALA A 36 14.42 -12.59 -5.81
CA ALA A 36 14.85 -11.61 -6.79
C ALA A 36 15.50 -10.37 -6.14
N PHE A 37 14.89 -9.83 -5.08
CA PHE A 37 15.44 -8.64 -4.41
C PHE A 37 16.60 -8.94 -3.47
N LEU A 38 16.68 -10.15 -2.90
CA LEU A 38 17.89 -10.59 -2.19
C LEU A 38 19.07 -10.78 -3.15
N LEU A 39 18.83 -11.35 -4.33
CA LEU A 39 19.84 -11.47 -5.38
C LEU A 39 20.31 -10.09 -5.84
N LEU A 40 19.38 -9.17 -6.11
CA LEU A 40 19.71 -7.80 -6.51
C LEU A 40 20.52 -7.06 -5.44
N ALA A 41 20.17 -7.21 -4.16
CA ALA A 41 20.95 -6.67 -3.04
C ALA A 41 22.36 -7.28 -3.00
N GLY A 42 22.49 -8.60 -3.17
CA GLY A 42 23.77 -9.29 -3.22
C GLY A 42 24.66 -8.82 -4.38
N ILE A 43 24.11 -8.72 -5.58
CA ILE A 43 24.82 -8.17 -6.76
C ILE A 43 25.26 -6.73 -6.50
N SER A 44 24.38 -5.90 -5.94
CA SER A 44 24.71 -4.50 -5.62
C SER A 44 25.87 -4.38 -4.63
N ILE A 45 25.94 -5.27 -3.63
CA ILE A 45 27.07 -5.34 -2.69
C ILE A 45 28.36 -5.78 -3.39
N LEU A 46 28.29 -6.79 -4.27
CA LEU A 46 29.44 -7.25 -5.04
C LEU A 46 29.97 -6.14 -5.95
N CYS A 47 29.09 -5.43 -6.66
CA CYS A 47 29.45 -4.27 -7.47
C CYS A 47 30.13 -3.19 -6.62
N LEU A 48 29.55 -2.80 -5.48
CA LEU A 48 30.15 -1.80 -4.58
C LEU A 48 31.55 -2.20 -4.11
N ARG A 49 31.81 -3.49 -3.90
CA ARG A 49 33.12 -4.00 -3.48
C ARG A 49 34.17 -3.90 -4.59
N GLU A 50 33.77 -4.05 -5.85
CA GLU A 50 34.69 -4.04 -7.00
C GLU A 50 35.02 -2.64 -7.52
N ILE A 51 34.20 -1.62 -7.20
CA ILE A 51 34.43 -0.25 -7.67
C ILE A 51 35.69 0.33 -7.01
N LYS A 52 36.72 0.55 -7.82
CA LYS A 52 37.94 1.26 -7.37
C LYS A 52 37.62 2.73 -7.07
N PRO A 53 38.14 3.32 -5.97
CA PRO A 53 37.91 4.73 -5.68
C PRO A 53 38.53 5.62 -6.78
N SER A 54 37.68 6.30 -7.55
CA SER A 54 38.09 7.29 -8.54
C SER A 54 37.00 8.33 -8.76
N LEU A 55 37.36 9.54 -9.18
CA LEU A 55 36.41 10.63 -9.45
C LEU A 55 35.40 10.27 -10.55
N ASN A 56 35.75 9.38 -11.47
CA ASN A 56 34.87 8.96 -12.57
C ASN A 56 33.85 7.88 -12.17
N ASN A 57 34.01 7.23 -11.02
CA ASN A 57 33.15 6.12 -10.61
C ASN A 57 31.95 6.55 -9.75
N SER A 58 31.72 7.85 -9.60
CA SER A 58 30.61 8.41 -8.81
C SER A 58 29.23 7.86 -9.24
N LEU A 59 29.03 7.69 -10.55
CA LEU A 59 27.79 7.16 -11.10
C LEU A 59 27.58 5.69 -10.72
N GLU A 60 28.62 4.86 -10.81
CA GLU A 60 28.57 3.43 -10.44
C GLU A 60 28.26 3.25 -8.95
N TYR A 61 28.89 4.07 -8.10
CA TYR A 61 28.58 4.13 -6.66
C TYR A 61 27.12 4.51 -6.42
N PHE A 62 26.63 5.54 -7.10
CA PHE A 62 25.25 6.00 -6.96
C PHE A 62 24.25 4.93 -7.38
N LEU A 63 24.43 4.29 -8.54
CA LEU A 63 23.54 3.25 -9.04
C LEU A 63 23.52 2.03 -8.10
N SER A 64 24.71 1.55 -7.70
CA SER A 64 24.81 0.35 -6.85
C SER A 64 24.24 0.60 -5.46
N THR A 65 24.50 1.77 -4.87
CA THR A 65 23.94 2.17 -3.57
C THR A 65 22.43 2.33 -3.64
N THR A 66 21.91 3.00 -4.68
CA THR A 66 20.47 3.19 -4.87
C THR A 66 19.74 1.86 -5.08
N SER A 67 20.32 0.98 -5.89
CA SER A 67 19.82 -0.39 -6.12
C SER A 67 19.77 -1.20 -4.82
N LEU A 68 20.81 -1.10 -3.98
CA LEU A 68 20.86 -1.76 -2.68
C LEU A 68 19.77 -1.25 -1.73
N ILE A 69 19.65 0.07 -1.58
CA ILE A 69 18.61 0.70 -0.73
C ILE A 69 17.22 0.33 -1.22
N PHE A 70 16.98 0.40 -2.53
CA PHE A 70 15.71 0.03 -3.13
C PHE A 70 15.37 -1.43 -2.88
N SER A 71 16.35 -2.34 -2.99
CA SER A 71 16.14 -3.76 -2.73
C SER A 71 15.70 -4.04 -1.31
N PHE A 72 16.40 -3.47 -0.32
CA PHE A 72 15.98 -3.59 1.08
C PHE A 72 14.62 -2.97 1.36
N TYR A 73 14.31 -1.84 0.71
CA TYR A 73 13.02 -1.19 0.84
C TYR A 73 11.86 -2.04 0.28
N VAL A 74 12.05 -2.70 -0.86
CA VAL A 74 11.06 -3.62 -1.42
C VAL A 74 10.86 -4.84 -0.52
N LEU A 75 11.96 -5.44 -0.01
CA LEU A 75 11.92 -6.56 0.93
C LEU A 75 11.15 -6.20 2.21
N TYR A 76 11.45 -5.04 2.78
CA TYR A 76 10.75 -4.50 3.95
C TYR A 76 9.27 -4.26 3.66
N SER A 77 8.95 -3.65 2.52
CA SER A 77 7.57 -3.38 2.12
C SER A 77 6.79 -4.68 1.91
N LYS A 78 7.42 -5.71 1.34
CA LYS A 78 6.80 -7.03 1.17
C LYS A 78 6.59 -7.74 2.49
N PHE A 79 7.55 -7.67 3.39
CA PHE A 79 7.44 -8.24 4.73
C PHE A 79 6.33 -7.60 5.56
N THR A 80 6.19 -6.28 5.46
CA THR A 80 5.20 -5.51 6.23
C THR A 80 3.83 -5.38 5.56
N GLU A 81 3.69 -5.82 4.30
CA GLU A 81 2.44 -5.75 3.51
C GLU A 81 1.23 -6.33 4.26
N LYS A 82 1.43 -7.42 5.01
CA LYS A 82 0.33 -8.06 5.74
C LYS A 82 0.09 -7.48 7.13
N TYR A 83 0.97 -6.65 7.67
CA TYR A 83 0.77 -6.09 9.00
C TYR A 83 -0.27 -4.97 8.99
N LEU A 84 -1.21 -5.05 9.93
CA LEU A 84 -2.23 -4.04 10.10
C LEU A 84 -1.66 -2.86 10.87
N LYS A 85 -1.67 -1.69 10.24
CA LYS A 85 -1.24 -0.42 10.82
C LYS A 85 -2.41 0.18 11.60
N LYS A 86 -2.14 0.67 12.81
CA LYS A 86 -3.16 1.29 13.67
C LYS A 86 -3.20 2.80 13.49
N ILE A 87 -4.41 3.36 13.39
CA ILE A 87 -4.68 4.80 13.51
C ILE A 87 -5.78 4.95 14.56
N THR A 88 -5.45 5.61 15.67
CA THR A 88 -6.43 5.99 16.71
C THR A 88 -7.14 7.27 16.32
N PHE A 89 -8.37 7.43 16.79
CA PHE A 89 -9.18 8.62 16.57
C PHE A 89 -10.11 8.86 17.76
N ASP A 90 -10.44 10.12 18.03
CA ASP A 90 -11.27 10.51 19.18
C ASP A 90 -12.73 10.83 18.78
N ILE A 91 -13.10 10.53 17.54
CA ILE A 91 -14.46 10.69 17.01
C ILE A 91 -15.28 9.40 17.18
N HIS A 92 -16.61 9.54 17.18
CA HIS A 92 -17.48 8.38 17.23
C HIS A 92 -17.24 7.44 16.03
N LYS A 93 -17.22 6.13 16.26
CA LYS A 93 -16.93 5.11 15.24
C LYS A 93 -17.80 5.24 13.97
N GLN A 94 -19.07 5.61 14.12
CA GLN A 94 -19.97 5.81 12.95
C GLN A 94 -19.57 7.02 12.12
N GLU A 95 -19.07 8.09 12.75
CA GLU A 95 -18.56 9.28 12.06
C GLU A 95 -17.25 8.95 11.33
N ALA A 96 -16.33 8.23 11.99
CA ALA A 96 -15.12 7.71 11.33
C ALA A 96 -15.46 6.87 10.09
N LYS A 97 -16.46 5.98 10.22
CA LYS A 97 -16.96 5.14 9.13
C LYS A 97 -17.50 5.98 7.97
N LYS A 98 -18.32 6.98 8.26
CA LYS A 98 -18.89 7.90 7.28
C LYS A 98 -17.78 8.63 6.50
N ARG A 99 -16.82 9.23 7.21
CA ARG A 99 -15.70 9.97 6.58
C ARG A 99 -14.82 9.10 5.69
N ILE A 100 -14.57 7.85 6.08
CA ILE A 100 -13.82 6.89 5.25
C ILE A 100 -14.59 6.53 3.97
N ILE A 101 -15.91 6.38 4.06
CA ILE A 101 -16.77 6.13 2.89
C ILE A 101 -16.80 7.35 1.98
N GLU A 102 -16.93 8.55 2.52
CA GLU A 102 -16.89 9.81 1.76
C GLU A 102 -15.53 10.02 1.08
N TYR A 103 -14.43 9.74 1.78
CA TYR A 103 -13.09 9.69 1.19
C TYR A 103 -13.06 8.74 -0.01
N GLY A 104 -13.52 7.49 0.15
CA GLY A 104 -13.58 6.54 -0.96
C GLY A 104 -14.39 7.04 -2.14
N LYS A 105 -15.56 7.65 -1.90
CA LYS A 105 -16.40 8.25 -2.95
C LYS A 105 -15.71 9.41 -3.65
N LYS A 106 -15.05 10.30 -2.89
CA LYS A 106 -14.34 11.47 -3.41
C LYS A 106 -13.23 11.10 -4.41
N TYR A 107 -12.53 10.01 -4.14
CA TYR A 107 -11.46 9.50 -5.01
C TYR A 107 -11.95 8.41 -5.99
N ASN A 108 -13.26 8.25 -6.16
CA ASN A 108 -13.88 7.27 -7.07
C ASN A 108 -13.45 5.81 -6.82
N TYR A 109 -13.17 5.46 -5.55
CA TYR A 109 -12.83 4.10 -5.18
C TYR A 109 -14.07 3.21 -5.21
N ARG A 110 -13.90 1.97 -5.69
CA ARG A 110 -14.93 0.94 -5.61
C ARG A 110 -14.99 0.42 -4.17
N ILE A 111 -15.98 0.89 -3.42
CA ILE A 111 -16.21 0.46 -2.05
C ILE A 111 -16.90 -0.92 -2.05
N THR A 112 -16.28 -1.92 -1.44
CA THR A 112 -16.84 -3.28 -1.32
C THR A 112 -16.83 -3.77 0.13
N LYS A 113 -17.64 -4.80 0.42
CA LYS A 113 -17.79 -5.43 1.75
C LYS A 113 -17.92 -4.44 2.92
N VAL A 114 -18.99 -3.64 2.93
CA VAL A 114 -19.36 -2.80 4.08
C VAL A 114 -20.13 -3.65 5.11
N SER A 115 -19.48 -4.65 5.72
CA SER A 115 -20.11 -5.51 6.71
C SER A 115 -19.54 -5.24 8.10
N GLY A 116 -20.37 -4.71 9.01
CA GLY A 116 -19.99 -4.44 10.40
C GLY A 116 -18.78 -3.51 10.53
N ASN A 117 -17.62 -4.11 10.79
CA ASN A 117 -16.35 -3.47 11.11
C ASN A 117 -15.32 -3.53 9.98
N LEU A 118 -15.71 -3.90 8.75
CA LEU A 118 -14.79 -4.01 7.61
C LEU A 118 -15.22 -3.09 6.48
N ILE A 119 -14.25 -2.44 5.83
CA ILE A 119 -14.41 -1.69 4.59
C ILE A 119 -13.24 -2.02 3.67
N PHE A 120 -13.54 -2.34 2.41
CA PHE A 120 -12.55 -2.37 1.35
C PHE A 120 -12.71 -1.15 0.46
N LEU A 121 -11.66 -0.35 0.34
CA LEU A 121 -11.56 0.72 -0.64
C LEU A 121 -10.68 0.21 -1.78
N ASN A 122 -11.27 -0.07 -2.94
CA ASN A 122 -10.49 -0.53 -4.08
C ASN A 122 -10.26 0.61 -5.08
N GLU A 123 -8.99 0.86 -5.35
CA GLU A 123 -8.50 1.89 -6.25
C GLU A 123 -8.06 1.24 -7.57
N PRO A 124 -8.74 1.52 -8.69
CA PRO A 124 -8.28 1.07 -10.00
C PRO A 124 -6.95 1.79 -10.31
N THR A 125 -5.87 1.03 -10.50
CA THR A 125 -4.52 1.59 -10.63
C THR A 125 -4.14 1.88 -12.08
N ASP A 126 -5.12 2.27 -12.90
CA ASP A 126 -5.02 2.34 -14.38
C ASP A 126 -4.16 3.52 -14.90
N LEU A 127 -3.90 4.55 -14.08
CA LEU A 127 -3.24 5.77 -14.57
C LEU A 127 -1.69 5.73 -14.54
N TYR A 128 -1.07 4.89 -13.70
CA TYR A 128 0.40 4.91 -13.49
C TYR A 128 1.05 3.52 -13.35
N SER A 129 0.30 2.44 -13.57
CA SER A 129 0.84 1.08 -13.50
C SER A 129 1.21 0.59 -14.90
N PHE A 130 2.37 -0.05 -15.05
CA PHE A 130 2.85 -0.66 -16.31
C PHE A 130 2.03 -1.90 -16.78
N GLY A 131 0.71 -1.88 -16.62
CA GLY A 131 -0.19 -2.89 -17.17
C GLY A 131 -1.66 -2.59 -16.86
N LYS A 132 -2.54 -3.01 -17.77
CA LYS A 132 -3.99 -3.00 -17.53
C LYS A 132 -4.34 -4.05 -16.46
N ASN A 133 -5.29 -3.74 -15.57
CA ASN A 133 -5.84 -4.63 -14.52
C ASN A 133 -5.05 -4.72 -13.21
N TYR A 134 -4.48 -3.61 -12.71
CA TYR A 134 -4.03 -3.55 -11.32
C TYR A 134 -5.09 -2.87 -10.46
N GLU A 135 -5.37 -3.46 -9.29
CA GLU A 135 -6.26 -2.90 -8.29
C GLU A 135 -5.52 -2.83 -6.96
N GLN A 136 -5.51 -1.66 -6.34
CA GLN A 136 -4.96 -1.48 -5.00
C GLN A 136 -6.12 -1.47 -4.01
N THR A 137 -6.15 -2.43 -3.09
CA THR A 137 -7.18 -2.52 -2.07
C THR A 137 -6.64 -2.04 -0.74
N THR A 138 -7.23 -0.96 -0.21
CA THR A 138 -7.07 -0.58 1.19
C THR A 138 -8.11 -1.35 2.01
N ILE A 139 -7.63 -2.22 2.88
CA ILE A 139 -8.45 -3.01 3.80
C ILE A 139 -8.47 -2.31 5.15
N ILE A 140 -9.65 -1.96 5.65
CA ILE A 140 -9.83 -1.21 6.89
C ILE A 140 -10.74 -2.01 7.83
N PHE A 141 -10.22 -2.30 9.02
CA PHE A 141 -10.96 -2.86 10.14
C PHE A 141 -11.20 -1.78 11.20
N PHE A 142 -12.39 -1.77 11.80
CA PHE A 142 -12.72 -0.90 12.93
C PHE A 142 -12.60 -1.67 14.25
N GLU A 143 -11.79 -1.15 15.16
CA GLU A 143 -11.54 -1.65 16.52
C GLU A 143 -11.76 -0.48 17.49
N ASP A 144 -12.94 -0.42 18.12
CA ASP A 144 -13.34 0.64 19.05
C ASP A 144 -13.07 2.07 18.51
N ASN A 145 -12.10 2.77 19.11
CA ASN A 145 -11.64 4.13 18.76
C ASN A 145 -10.39 4.12 17.85
N ALA A 146 -10.24 3.07 17.07
CA ALA A 146 -9.15 2.93 16.12
C ALA A 146 -9.57 2.21 14.84
N ILE A 147 -8.83 2.48 13.78
CA ILE A 147 -8.80 1.63 12.61
C ILE A 147 -7.49 0.84 12.57
N LEU A 148 -7.59 -0.41 12.13
CA LEU A 148 -6.49 -1.24 11.71
C LEU A 148 -6.57 -1.35 10.19
N TYR A 149 -5.53 -0.96 9.46
CA TYR A 149 -5.58 -0.96 8.01
C TYR A 149 -4.32 -1.54 7.37
N THR A 150 -4.46 -2.09 6.17
CA THR A 150 -3.33 -2.41 5.30
C THR A 150 -3.69 -2.17 3.84
N LEU A 151 -2.68 -2.09 2.98
CA LEU A 151 -2.84 -1.94 1.55
C LEU A 151 -2.25 -3.16 0.86
N ILE A 152 -3.01 -3.73 -0.07
CA ILE A 152 -2.56 -4.82 -0.92
C ILE A 152 -2.70 -4.37 -2.36
N LYS A 153 -1.66 -4.63 -3.15
CA LYS A 153 -1.73 -4.50 -4.61
C LYS A 153 -2.07 -5.85 -5.21
N GLU A 154 -3.16 -5.89 -5.94
CA GLU A 154 -3.55 -7.02 -6.78
C GLU A 154 -3.18 -6.71 -8.22
N GLY A 155 -2.44 -7.64 -8.83
CA GLY A 155 -2.00 -7.55 -10.21
C GLY A 155 -2.24 -8.83 -10.97
N SER A 156 -2.33 -8.70 -12.29
CA SER A 156 -2.44 -9.83 -13.21
C SER A 156 -1.14 -10.64 -13.31
N ARG A 157 0.02 -10.04 -13.02
CA ARG A 157 1.35 -10.65 -13.22
C ARG A 157 2.11 -10.99 -11.94
N SER A 158 2.05 -10.13 -10.92
CA SER A 158 2.78 -10.34 -9.66
C SER A 158 2.11 -9.61 -8.49
N ASN A 159 2.24 -10.17 -7.30
CA ASN A 159 1.83 -9.66 -6.00
C ASN A 159 2.89 -8.71 -5.43
N PHE A 160 3.39 -7.79 -6.25
CA PHE A 160 4.39 -6.81 -5.86
C PHE A 160 3.90 -5.94 -4.70
N PRO A 161 4.73 -5.63 -3.69
CA PRO A 161 4.27 -4.87 -2.54
C PRO A 161 3.91 -3.43 -2.91
N VAL A 162 3.01 -2.86 -2.11
CA VAL A 162 2.73 -1.44 -2.15
C VAL A 162 3.95 -0.67 -1.61
N LEU A 163 4.54 0.20 -2.44
CA LEU A 163 5.72 0.97 -2.07
C LEU A 163 5.35 2.30 -1.38
N PHE A 164 4.93 3.31 -2.14
CA PHE A 164 4.79 4.67 -1.62
C PHE A 164 3.36 5.04 -1.22
N SER A 165 2.34 4.50 -1.88
CA SER A 165 0.93 4.83 -1.60
C SER A 165 0.51 4.50 -0.17
N GLN A 166 1.15 3.51 0.47
CA GLN A 166 0.92 3.22 1.90
C GLN A 166 1.16 4.42 2.83
N TYR A 167 2.06 5.34 2.47
CA TYR A 167 2.34 6.55 3.24
C TYR A 167 1.31 7.65 2.95
N LEU A 168 0.96 7.85 1.68
CA LEU A 168 -0.06 8.81 1.27
C LEU A 168 -1.43 8.45 1.88
N THR A 169 -1.85 7.20 1.75
CA THR A 169 -3.08 6.69 2.36
C THR A 169 -3.03 6.82 3.89
N ARG A 170 -1.88 6.61 4.53
CA ARG A 170 -1.74 6.85 5.98
C ARG A 170 -2.00 8.31 6.34
N MET A 171 -1.42 9.24 5.59
CA MET A 171 -1.57 10.67 5.81
C MET A 171 -3.02 11.11 5.62
N ASP A 172 -3.65 10.65 4.54
CA ASP A 172 -5.05 10.96 4.23
C ASP A 172 -6.00 10.40 5.29
N LEU A 173 -5.87 9.12 5.64
CA LEU A 173 -6.70 8.50 6.68
C LEU A 173 -6.51 9.21 8.03
N LYS A 174 -5.26 9.54 8.40
CA LYS A 174 -5.00 10.32 9.61
C LYS A 174 -5.65 11.70 9.56
N LYS A 175 -5.70 12.34 8.39
CA LYS A 175 -6.28 13.68 8.22
C LYS A 175 -7.79 13.66 8.38
N ILE A 176 -8.49 12.74 7.70
CA ILE A 176 -9.96 12.68 7.73
C ILE A 176 -10.51 12.22 9.10
N LEU A 177 -9.70 11.48 9.87
CA LEU A 177 -10.09 10.99 11.19
C LEU A 177 -9.80 11.97 12.34
N ARG A 178 -9.24 13.16 12.06
CA ARG A 178 -9.05 14.19 13.11
C ARG A 178 -10.41 14.76 13.55
N PRO A 179 -10.60 15.09 14.83
CA PRO A 179 -11.85 15.71 15.31
C PRO A 179 -12.21 16.99 14.54
N GLU A 180 -11.22 17.86 14.35
CA GLU A 180 -11.32 19.16 13.68
C GLU A 180 -11.40 19.09 12.14
N TYR A 181 -11.50 17.88 11.57
CA TYR A 181 -11.58 17.75 10.12
C TYR A 181 -12.87 18.39 9.60
N ILE A 182 -12.70 19.49 8.89
CA ILE A 182 -13.74 20.12 8.07
C ILE A 182 -13.45 19.69 6.63
N GLU A 183 -14.43 19.08 5.98
CA GLU A 183 -14.30 18.74 4.57
C GLU A 183 -14.08 20.04 3.79
N PRO A 184 -13.00 20.17 2.99
CA PRO A 184 -12.80 21.36 2.21
C PRO A 184 -13.97 21.50 1.24
N ILE A 185 -14.72 22.60 1.36
CA ILE A 185 -15.76 23.01 0.41
C ILE A 185 -15.17 22.82 -0.98
N LYS A 186 -15.84 22.06 -1.86
CA LYS A 186 -15.41 21.78 -3.24
C LYS A 186 -15.09 23.09 -3.97
N ARG A 187 -13.86 23.57 -3.84
CA ARG A 187 -13.27 24.53 -4.75
C ARG A 187 -12.65 23.69 -5.85
N THR A 188 -13.10 23.92 -7.07
CA THR A 188 -12.45 23.44 -8.29
C THR A 188 -11.03 24.02 -8.34
N THR A 189 -10.08 23.37 -7.68
CA THR A 189 -8.68 23.79 -7.66
C THR A 189 -8.04 23.47 -9.00
N TYR A 190 -7.36 24.48 -9.57
CA TYR A 190 -6.64 24.50 -10.85
C TYR A 190 -5.76 23.25 -11.14
N PHE A 191 -5.29 22.52 -10.13
CA PHE A 191 -4.46 21.33 -10.32
C PHE A 191 -5.18 20.14 -10.97
N ASN A 192 -6.51 20.06 -10.88
CA ASN A 192 -7.26 19.01 -11.56
C ASN A 192 -7.27 19.19 -13.09
N SER A 193 -7.10 20.41 -13.62
CA SER A 193 -7.00 20.61 -15.08
C SER A 193 -5.64 20.23 -15.65
N PHE A 194 -4.59 20.18 -14.81
CA PHE A 194 -3.22 19.93 -15.27
C PHE A 194 -2.91 18.44 -15.47
N PHE A 195 -3.62 17.54 -14.77
CA PHE A 195 -3.41 16.09 -14.84
C PHE A 195 -4.57 15.30 -15.47
N HIS A 196 -5.71 15.94 -15.75
CA HIS A 196 -6.85 15.33 -16.46
C HIS A 196 -7.07 15.91 -17.86
N GLY A 197 -6.18 16.78 -18.34
CA GLY A 197 -6.17 17.28 -19.70
C GLY A 197 -5.06 16.64 -20.52
N LEU A 198 -5.28 15.38 -20.96
CA LEU A 198 -4.79 14.77 -22.20
C LEU A 198 -5.44 13.39 -22.36
#